data_AF-A0A3S4I0T4-F1
#
_entry.id   AF-A0A3S4I0T4-F1
#
_cell.length_a   1.000
_cell.length_b   1.000
_cell.length_c   1.000
_cell.angle_alpha   90.00
_cell.angle_beta   90.00
_cell.angle_gamma   90.00
#
_symmetry.space_group_name_H-M   'P 1'
#
loop_
_entity.id
_entity.type
_entity.pdbx_description
1 polymer ?
#
loop_
_entity_poly.entity_id
_entity_poly.type
_entity_poly.pdbx_seq_one_letter_code
_entity_poly.pdbx_strand_id
1 'polypeptide(L)'
;MPLYEHIAELNGTPGKYSMPVPMMNIINGGEHADNNVDIQEFMIQPVGAKTVKEAIRMGSEVFHHLAKVLKGKGMNTAVGDEGGYAPNLGSNAEALAVIAEAVKAAGYELGKDITLAMDCAASEFYKDGKYVLAGEGNKAFTSEEFTHFLEELTKQYPIVSIEDGLDESDWDGFCIPDQSTGRQNPAGW
;
A
#
# COMPACT_ATOMS: atom_id res chain seq x y z
N MET A 1 19.36 10.98 -28.37
CA MET A 1 19.19 10.45 -27.01
C MET A 1 17.72 10.23 -26.73
N PRO A 2 17.32 9.11 -26.14
CA PRO A 2 16.00 8.95 -25.51
C PRO A 2 15.80 9.92 -24.34
N LEU A 3 14.55 10.13 -23.91
CA LEU A 3 14.23 11.09 -22.84
C LEU A 3 14.95 10.80 -21.51
N TYR A 4 15.03 9.53 -21.09
CA TYR A 4 15.72 9.14 -19.86
C TYR A 4 17.22 9.47 -19.89
N GLU A 5 17.84 9.45 -21.07
CA GLU A 5 19.25 9.82 -21.25
C GLU A 5 19.43 11.34 -21.10
N HIS A 6 18.51 12.14 -21.67
CA HIS A 6 18.52 13.60 -21.49
C HIS A 6 18.29 14.01 -20.01
N ILE A 7 17.38 13.33 -19.31
CA ILE A 7 17.14 13.58 -17.87
C ILE A 7 18.41 13.32 -17.06
N ALA A 8 19.16 12.26 -17.35
CA ALA A 8 20.41 11.97 -16.65
C ALA A 8 21.48 13.06 -16.88
N GLU A 9 21.52 13.66 -18.07
CA GLU A 9 22.39 14.82 -18.34
C GLU A 9 21.95 16.05 -17.53
N LEU A 10 20.66 16.40 -17.55
CA LEU A 10 20.12 17.53 -16.78
C LEU A 10 20.33 17.35 -15.27
N ASN A 11 20.25 16.12 -14.77
CA ASN A 11 20.46 15.77 -13.37
C ASN A 11 21.96 15.70 -12.97
N GLY A 12 22.89 16.01 -13.87
CA GLY A 12 24.34 15.94 -13.60
C GLY A 12 24.86 14.53 -13.31
N THR A 13 24.14 13.49 -13.77
CA THR A 13 24.44 12.07 -13.53
C THR A 13 24.45 11.26 -14.84
N PRO A 14 25.15 11.72 -15.90
CA PRO A 14 25.09 11.09 -17.22
C PRO A 14 25.51 9.63 -17.17
N GLY A 15 24.79 8.78 -17.92
CA GLY A 15 25.05 7.34 -17.99
C GLY A 15 24.68 6.54 -16.73
N LYS A 16 24.11 7.17 -15.68
CA LYS A 16 23.65 6.49 -14.47
C LYS A 16 22.15 6.20 -14.58
N TYR A 17 21.80 4.91 -14.60
CA TYR A 17 20.42 4.46 -14.73
C TYR A 17 20.12 3.32 -13.76
N SER A 18 18.84 3.17 -13.47
CA SER A 18 18.26 2.00 -12.82
C SER A 18 16.87 1.77 -13.41
N MET A 19 16.36 0.55 -13.28
CA MET A 19 14.92 0.33 -13.42
C MET A 19 14.30 0.39 -12.02
N PRO A 20 13.17 1.11 -11.83
CA PRO A 20 12.54 1.22 -10.52
C PRO A 20 11.93 -0.13 -10.09
N VAL A 21 11.88 -0.36 -8.79
CA VAL A 21 11.01 -1.39 -8.22
C VAL A 21 9.60 -0.81 -8.18
N PRO A 22 8.63 -1.38 -8.92
CA PRO A 22 7.26 -0.86 -8.91
C PRO A 22 6.56 -1.21 -7.60
N MET A 23 5.82 -0.26 -7.03
CA MET A 23 4.73 -0.53 -6.10
C MET A 23 3.43 -0.44 -6.89
N MET A 24 2.69 -1.54 -6.97
CA MET A 24 1.52 -1.66 -7.84
C MET A 24 0.25 -1.72 -6.99
N ASN A 25 -0.60 -0.71 -7.11
CA ASN A 25 -1.92 -0.70 -6.50
C ASN A 25 -2.79 -1.83 -7.09
N ILE A 26 -3.31 -2.69 -6.22
CA ILE A 26 -4.14 -3.84 -6.61
C ILE A 26 -5.46 -3.96 -5.82
N ILE A 27 -5.60 -3.23 -4.71
CA ILE A 27 -6.87 -3.03 -4.00
C ILE A 27 -6.99 -1.55 -3.63
N ASN A 28 -8.12 -0.96 -4.02
CA ASN A 28 -8.48 0.42 -3.75
C ASN A 28 -9.45 0.52 -2.57
N GLY A 29 -9.34 1.59 -1.82
CA GLY A 29 -10.29 2.09 -0.82
C GLY A 29 -10.34 3.61 -0.86
N GLY A 30 -10.77 4.23 0.23
CA GLY A 30 -10.84 5.68 0.37
C GLY A 30 -11.67 6.33 -0.74
N GLU A 31 -11.25 7.52 -1.18
CA GLU A 31 -11.94 8.28 -2.21
C GLU A 31 -11.82 7.65 -3.62
N HIS A 32 -10.91 6.69 -3.81
CA HIS A 32 -10.69 6.00 -5.08
C HIS A 32 -11.64 4.81 -5.31
N ALA A 33 -12.57 4.53 -4.38
CA ALA A 33 -13.47 3.41 -4.47
C ALA A 33 -14.84 3.66 -3.78
N ASP A 34 -15.92 3.21 -4.43
CA ASP A 34 -17.25 3.10 -3.80
C ASP A 34 -17.34 1.79 -2.98
N ASN A 35 -16.50 1.68 -1.95
CA ASN A 35 -16.48 0.56 -1.00
C ASN A 35 -16.36 1.05 0.45
N ASN A 36 -16.13 0.12 1.38
CA ASN A 36 -16.03 0.41 2.81
C ASN A 36 -14.60 0.25 3.37
N VAL A 37 -13.58 0.40 2.54
CA VAL A 37 -12.17 0.33 2.93
C VAL A 37 -11.68 1.75 3.13
N ASP A 38 -11.07 2.05 4.29
CA ASP A 38 -10.67 3.42 4.62
C ASP A 38 -9.32 3.80 3.99
N ILE A 39 -8.35 2.88 4.01
CA ILE A 39 -7.04 3.08 3.38
C ILE A 39 -7.20 3.14 1.87
N GLN A 40 -6.60 4.15 1.24
CA GLN A 40 -6.79 4.44 -0.18
C GLN A 40 -6.18 3.39 -1.11
N GLU A 41 -4.94 2.95 -0.85
CA GLU A 41 -4.27 1.98 -1.71
C GLU A 41 -3.55 0.88 -0.93
N PHE A 42 -3.69 -0.36 -1.41
CA PHE A 42 -2.89 -1.50 -0.99
C PHE A 42 -2.09 -2.04 -2.17
N MET A 43 -0.77 -1.98 -2.03
CA MET A 43 0.17 -2.22 -3.12
C MET A 43 1.03 -3.46 -2.88
N ILE A 44 1.41 -4.10 -3.99
CA ILE A 44 2.45 -5.14 -4.01
C ILE A 44 3.74 -4.61 -4.63
N GLN A 45 4.88 -5.07 -4.10
CA GLN A 45 6.21 -4.75 -4.59
C GLN A 45 6.99 -6.03 -4.90
N PRO A 46 7.22 -6.38 -6.18
CA PRO A 46 7.97 -7.58 -6.59
C PRO A 46 9.48 -7.43 -6.41
N VAL A 47 9.91 -7.30 -5.16
CA VAL A 47 11.32 -7.08 -4.75
C VAL A 47 12.24 -8.27 -5.07
N GLY A 48 11.69 -9.48 -5.24
CA GLY A 48 12.46 -10.68 -5.59
C GLY A 48 12.93 -10.72 -7.05
N ALA A 49 12.27 -9.96 -7.94
CA ALA A 49 12.50 -9.96 -9.38
C ALA A 49 13.93 -9.51 -9.74
N LYS A 50 14.50 -10.09 -10.81
CA LYS A 50 15.83 -9.71 -11.31
C LYS A 50 15.78 -8.64 -12.39
N THR A 51 14.60 -8.37 -12.94
CA THR A 51 14.38 -7.32 -13.94
C THR A 51 12.99 -6.71 -13.74
N VAL A 52 12.81 -5.46 -14.17
CA VAL A 52 11.47 -4.83 -14.17
C VAL A 52 10.45 -5.60 -15.03
N LYS A 53 10.92 -6.26 -16.10
CA LYS A 53 10.06 -7.11 -16.94
C LYS A 53 9.51 -8.31 -16.16
N GLU A 54 10.34 -8.93 -15.34
CA GLU A 54 9.92 -9.99 -14.43
C GLU A 54 9.00 -9.45 -13.33
N ALA A 55 9.32 -8.29 -12.75
CA ALA A 55 8.46 -7.61 -11.78
C ALA A 55 7.05 -7.36 -12.32
N ILE A 56 6.93 -6.84 -13.54
CA ILE A 56 5.63 -6.63 -14.22
C ILE A 56 4.87 -7.94 -14.41
N ARG A 57 5.56 -9.02 -14.80
CA ARG A 57 4.96 -10.35 -14.92
C ARG A 57 4.44 -10.85 -13.56
N MET A 58 5.26 -10.74 -12.50
CA MET A 58 4.87 -11.13 -11.13
C MET A 58 3.62 -10.37 -10.68
N GLY A 59 3.59 -9.05 -10.87
CA GLY A 59 2.43 -8.23 -10.54
C GLY A 59 1.16 -8.65 -11.30
N SER A 60 1.27 -8.88 -12.61
CA SER A 60 0.14 -9.36 -13.43
C SER A 60 -0.40 -10.72 -12.97
N GLU A 61 0.48 -11.66 -12.63
CA GLU A 61 0.08 -12.98 -12.13
C GLU A 61 -0.65 -12.87 -10.77
N VAL A 62 -0.11 -12.08 -9.83
CA VAL A 62 -0.75 -11.82 -8.54
C VAL A 62 -2.12 -11.15 -8.72
N PHE A 63 -2.22 -10.12 -9.57
CA PHE A 63 -3.48 -9.43 -9.86
C PHE A 63 -4.56 -10.39 -10.39
N HIS A 64 -4.23 -11.25 -11.36
CA HIS A 64 -5.19 -12.22 -11.88
C HIS A 64 -5.56 -13.33 -10.88
N HIS A 65 -4.66 -13.69 -9.96
CA HIS A 65 -4.99 -14.59 -8.86
C HIS A 65 -5.87 -13.93 -7.81
N LEU A 66 -5.65 -12.65 -7.51
CA LEU A 66 -6.51 -11.86 -6.62
C LEU A 66 -7.94 -11.79 -7.15
N ALA A 67 -8.13 -11.60 -8.46
CA ALA A 67 -9.46 -11.68 -9.09
C ALA A 67 -10.20 -12.99 -8.78
N LYS A 68 -9.47 -14.13 -8.77
CA LYS A 68 -10.05 -15.45 -8.47
C LYS A 68 -10.37 -15.59 -6.98
N VAL A 69 -9.49 -15.10 -6.10
CA VAL A 69 -9.70 -15.09 -4.64
C VAL A 69 -10.96 -14.30 -4.30
N LEU A 70 -11.08 -13.07 -4.82
CA LEU A 70 -12.24 -12.20 -4.60
C LEU A 70 -13.53 -12.85 -5.14
N LYS A 71 -13.53 -13.38 -6.37
CA LYS A 71 -14.68 -14.12 -6.93
C LYS A 71 -15.05 -15.34 -6.10
N GLY A 72 -14.06 -16.08 -5.58
CA GLY A 72 -14.27 -17.24 -4.71
C GLY A 72 -14.97 -16.87 -3.40
N LYS A 73 -14.78 -15.64 -2.92
CA LYS A 73 -15.45 -15.06 -1.75
C LYS A 73 -16.76 -14.33 -2.10
N GLY A 74 -17.18 -14.33 -3.36
CA GLY A 74 -18.38 -13.62 -3.82
C GLY A 74 -18.25 -12.09 -3.83
N MET A 75 -17.02 -11.57 -3.80
CA MET A 75 -16.74 -10.13 -3.81
C MET A 75 -16.70 -9.58 -5.25
N ASN A 76 -16.95 -8.27 -5.36
CA ASN A 76 -16.87 -7.56 -6.64
C ASN A 76 -15.42 -7.55 -7.16
N THR A 77 -15.26 -7.66 -8.48
CA THR A 77 -13.95 -7.53 -9.17
C THR A 77 -13.99 -6.46 -10.27
N ALA A 78 -14.90 -5.51 -10.16
CA ALA A 78 -14.77 -4.25 -10.88
C ALA A 78 -13.49 -3.53 -10.41
N VAL A 79 -12.91 -2.75 -11.30
CA VAL A 79 -11.71 -1.97 -11.02
C VAL A 79 -12.08 -0.53 -10.71
N GLY A 80 -11.34 0.09 -9.81
CA GLY A 80 -11.39 1.54 -9.55
C GLY A 80 -10.54 2.33 -10.55
N ASP A 81 -10.25 3.57 -10.22
CA ASP A 81 -9.61 4.53 -11.13
C ASP A 81 -8.17 4.14 -11.52
N GLU A 82 -7.41 3.51 -10.61
CA GLU A 82 -6.04 3.04 -10.82
C GLU A 82 -5.97 1.63 -11.43
N GLY A 83 -7.11 0.99 -11.67
CA GLY A 83 -7.16 -0.38 -12.19
C GLY A 83 -7.03 -1.48 -11.12
N GLY A 84 -6.85 -1.13 -9.84
CA GLY A 84 -6.98 -2.02 -8.69
C GLY A 84 -8.43 -2.45 -8.45
N TYR A 85 -8.65 -3.54 -7.71
CA TYR A 85 -10.01 -3.97 -7.37
C TYR A 85 -10.60 -3.14 -6.22
N ALA A 86 -11.90 -2.88 -6.26
CA ALA A 86 -12.63 -2.18 -5.19
C ALA A 86 -13.71 -3.08 -4.55
N PRO A 87 -13.35 -4.16 -3.83
CA PRO A 87 -14.32 -5.00 -3.13
C PRO A 87 -14.80 -4.34 -1.83
N ASN A 88 -15.99 -4.71 -1.36
CA ASN A 88 -16.36 -4.49 0.04
C ASN A 88 -15.65 -5.52 0.92
N LEU A 89 -15.00 -5.06 1.98
CA LEU A 89 -14.22 -5.87 2.92
C LEU A 89 -14.65 -5.59 4.36
N GLY A 90 -14.53 -6.55 5.25
CA GLY A 90 -14.89 -6.39 6.67
C GLY A 90 -13.95 -5.50 7.47
N SER A 91 -12.72 -5.27 6.99
CA SER A 91 -11.74 -4.35 7.58
C SER A 91 -10.59 -4.04 6.63
N ASN A 92 -9.81 -3.00 6.94
CA ASN A 92 -8.56 -2.69 6.24
C ASN A 92 -7.57 -3.88 6.29
N ALA A 93 -7.51 -4.60 7.41
CA ALA A 93 -6.67 -5.80 7.54
C ALA A 93 -7.11 -6.97 6.63
N GLU A 94 -8.39 -7.06 6.26
CA GLU A 94 -8.86 -8.08 5.31
C GLU A 94 -8.29 -7.84 3.90
N ALA A 95 -8.04 -6.59 3.51
CA ALA A 95 -7.41 -6.26 2.23
C ALA A 95 -6.01 -6.91 2.12
N LEU A 96 -5.20 -6.75 3.18
CA LEU A 96 -3.89 -7.39 3.30
C LEU A 96 -3.99 -8.92 3.27
N ALA A 97 -5.01 -9.49 3.92
CA ALA A 97 -5.23 -10.94 3.96
C ALA A 97 -5.54 -11.54 2.58
N VAL A 98 -6.42 -10.91 1.79
CA VAL A 98 -6.75 -11.41 0.44
C VAL A 98 -5.60 -11.20 -0.55
N ILE A 99 -4.78 -10.15 -0.38
CA ILE A 99 -3.54 -9.96 -1.14
C ILE A 99 -2.54 -11.07 -0.81
N ALA A 100 -2.34 -11.38 0.47
CA ALA A 100 -1.46 -12.48 0.90
C ALA A 100 -1.91 -13.83 0.32
N GLU A 101 -3.22 -14.10 0.30
CA GLU A 101 -3.81 -15.28 -0.33
C GLU A 101 -3.51 -15.32 -1.84
N ALA A 102 -3.66 -14.19 -2.54
CA ALA A 102 -3.37 -14.07 -3.96
C ALA A 102 -1.89 -14.26 -4.31
N VAL A 103 -0.99 -13.66 -3.53
CA VAL A 103 0.47 -13.82 -3.68
C VAL A 103 0.85 -15.29 -3.56
N LYS A 104 0.35 -15.97 -2.52
CA LYS A 104 0.57 -17.41 -2.34
C LYS A 104 -0.03 -18.23 -3.48
N ALA A 105 -1.24 -17.90 -3.93
CA ALA A 105 -1.92 -18.61 -5.01
C ALA A 105 -1.18 -18.46 -6.37
N ALA A 106 -0.49 -17.34 -6.59
CA ALA A 106 0.37 -17.10 -7.74
C ALA A 106 1.73 -17.83 -7.64
N GLY A 107 2.03 -18.46 -6.49
CA GLY A 107 3.25 -19.24 -6.28
C GLY A 107 4.45 -18.44 -5.77
N TYR A 108 4.22 -17.22 -5.25
CA TYR A 108 5.26 -16.36 -4.69
C TYR A 108 5.27 -16.39 -3.16
N GLU A 109 6.44 -16.14 -2.55
CA GLU A 109 6.63 -16.04 -1.11
C GLU A 109 6.47 -14.58 -0.63
N LEU A 110 5.43 -14.30 0.15
CA LEU A 110 5.19 -12.97 0.73
C LEU A 110 6.30 -12.64 1.75
N GLY A 111 6.84 -11.42 1.69
CA GLY A 111 7.97 -10.94 2.48
C GLY A 111 9.34 -11.22 1.88
N LYS A 112 9.42 -12.00 0.79
CA LYS A 112 10.69 -12.33 0.10
C LYS A 112 10.64 -12.05 -1.39
N ASP A 113 9.63 -12.57 -2.08
CA ASP A 113 9.42 -12.31 -3.50
C ASP A 113 8.59 -11.05 -3.70
N ILE A 114 7.59 -10.86 -2.84
CA ILE A 114 6.64 -9.73 -2.84
C ILE A 114 6.60 -9.10 -1.44
N THR A 115 6.86 -7.81 -1.31
CA THR A 115 6.54 -7.01 -0.10
C THR A 115 5.28 -6.17 -0.34
N LEU A 116 4.78 -5.53 0.72
CA LEU A 116 3.59 -4.69 0.66
C LEU A 116 3.93 -3.23 0.91
N ALA A 117 3.12 -2.35 0.32
CA ALA A 117 3.09 -0.93 0.60
C ALA A 117 1.64 -0.48 0.75
N MET A 118 1.42 0.64 1.44
CA MET A 118 0.09 1.25 1.57
C MET A 118 0.20 2.75 1.33
N ASP A 119 -0.82 3.33 0.70
CA ASP A 119 -1.11 4.76 0.77
C ASP A 119 -2.37 4.91 1.63
N CYS A 120 -2.21 5.53 2.79
CA CYS A 120 -3.31 5.77 3.70
C CYS A 120 -4.17 6.94 3.25
N ALA A 121 -3.60 7.97 2.62
CA ALA A 121 -4.24 9.26 2.38
C ALA A 121 -4.98 9.79 3.63
N ALA A 122 -4.30 9.75 4.79
CA ALA A 122 -4.97 9.84 6.09
C ALA A 122 -5.68 11.17 6.36
N SER A 123 -5.33 12.22 5.62
CA SER A 123 -6.04 13.51 5.61
C SER A 123 -7.53 13.35 5.28
N GLU A 124 -7.91 12.41 4.41
CA GLU A 124 -9.30 12.21 3.97
C GLU A 124 -10.23 11.72 5.08
N PHE A 125 -9.67 11.04 6.09
CA PHE A 125 -10.41 10.59 7.27
C PHE A 125 -9.94 11.27 8.57
N TYR A 126 -9.18 12.37 8.47
CA TYR A 126 -8.80 13.18 9.60
C TYR A 126 -9.86 14.25 9.91
N LYS A 127 -10.38 14.24 11.14
CA LYS A 127 -11.44 15.14 11.57
C LYS A 127 -11.29 15.50 13.05
N ASP A 128 -11.31 16.81 13.32
CA ASP A 128 -11.31 17.37 14.68
C ASP A 128 -10.16 16.83 15.56
N GLY A 129 -8.98 16.63 14.98
CA GLY A 129 -7.79 16.13 15.69
C GLY A 129 -7.71 14.60 15.82
N LYS A 130 -8.52 13.85 15.05
CA LYS A 130 -8.60 12.39 15.12
C LYS A 130 -8.73 11.75 13.74
N TYR A 131 -8.20 10.56 13.58
CA TYR A 131 -8.36 9.71 12.40
C TYR A 131 -9.58 8.80 12.59
N VAL A 132 -10.59 8.91 11.72
CA VAL A 132 -11.89 8.23 11.88
C VAL A 132 -12.11 7.20 10.77
N LEU A 133 -11.92 5.92 11.11
CA LEU A 133 -12.09 4.81 10.18
C LEU A 133 -13.57 4.36 10.14
N ALA A 134 -14.30 4.77 9.11
CA ALA A 134 -15.70 4.44 8.90
C ALA A 134 -15.90 2.94 8.62
N GLY A 135 -15.02 2.36 7.80
CA GLY A 135 -14.97 0.93 7.48
C GLY A 135 -14.76 0.03 8.70
N GLU A 136 -14.18 0.58 9.77
CA GLU A 136 -13.99 -0.11 11.05
C GLU A 136 -15.04 0.23 12.12
N GLY A 137 -16.21 0.72 11.69
CA GLY A 137 -17.30 1.06 12.61
C GLY A 137 -17.14 2.42 13.28
N ASN A 138 -16.57 3.40 12.57
CA ASN A 138 -16.28 4.76 13.03
C ASN A 138 -15.32 4.79 14.23
N LYS A 139 -14.33 3.90 14.26
CA LYS A 139 -13.26 3.99 15.27
C LYS A 139 -12.50 5.29 15.06
N ALA A 140 -12.29 6.02 16.15
CA ALA A 140 -11.54 7.27 16.15
C ALA A 140 -10.23 7.08 16.91
N PHE A 141 -9.12 7.48 16.28
CA PHE A 141 -7.77 7.37 16.81
C PHE A 141 -7.15 8.75 16.97
N THR A 142 -6.40 8.96 18.04
CA THR A 142 -5.36 10.01 18.07
C THR A 142 -4.21 9.65 17.13
N SER A 143 -3.31 10.60 16.82
CA SER A 143 -2.13 10.36 15.98
C SER A 143 -1.24 9.23 16.51
N GLU A 144 -1.05 9.16 17.83
CA GLU A 144 -0.28 8.10 18.48
C GLU A 144 -0.98 6.74 18.35
N GLU A 145 -2.30 6.68 18.58
CA GLU A 145 -3.06 5.44 18.44
C GLU A 145 -3.11 4.96 16.98
N PHE A 146 -3.22 5.88 16.01
CA PHE A 146 -3.22 5.51 14.59
C PHE A 146 -1.83 5.05 14.13
N THR A 147 -0.77 5.71 14.59
CA THR A 147 0.61 5.25 14.37
C THR A 147 0.82 3.83 14.89
N HIS A 148 0.36 3.53 16.11
CA HIS A 148 0.43 2.17 16.67
C HIS A 148 -0.44 1.17 15.91
N PHE A 149 -1.61 1.59 15.41
CA PHE A 149 -2.44 0.74 14.55
C PHE A 149 -1.68 0.34 13.28
N LEU A 150 -1.04 1.29 12.59
CA LEU A 150 -0.20 1.03 11.42
C LEU A 150 1.00 0.14 11.76
N GLU A 151 1.66 0.39 12.90
CA GLU A 151 2.77 -0.44 13.39
C GLU A 151 2.34 -1.90 13.62
N GLU A 152 1.15 -2.13 14.16
CA GLU A 152 0.63 -3.48 14.35
C GLU A 152 0.37 -4.20 13.02
N LEU A 153 -0.07 -3.47 11.98
CA LEU A 153 -0.19 -4.04 10.63
C LEU A 153 1.18 -4.46 10.07
N THR A 154 2.25 -3.69 10.30
CA THR A 154 3.61 -4.05 9.82
C THR A 154 4.22 -5.24 10.57
N LYS A 155 3.76 -5.53 11.80
CA LYS A 155 4.14 -6.75 12.53
C LYS A 155 3.46 -7.99 11.97
N GLN A 156 2.24 -7.84 11.47
CA GLN A 156 1.43 -8.95 10.95
C GLN A 156 1.72 -9.24 9.47
N TYR A 157 2.04 -8.21 8.69
CA TYR A 157 2.28 -8.28 7.26
C TYR A 157 3.59 -7.60 6.88
N PRO A 158 4.32 -8.06 5.84
CA PRO A 158 5.58 -7.47 5.43
C PRO A 158 5.38 -6.16 4.64
N ILE A 159 4.76 -5.19 5.30
CA ILE A 159 4.59 -3.82 4.84
C ILE A 159 5.91 -3.09 5.09
N VAL A 160 6.52 -2.57 4.03
CA VAL A 160 7.84 -1.93 4.08
C VAL A 160 7.81 -0.47 3.66
N SER A 161 6.63 0.04 3.28
CA SER A 161 6.39 1.44 2.90
C SER A 161 4.96 1.81 3.27
N ILE A 162 4.79 2.96 3.92
CA ILE A 162 3.49 3.57 4.21
C ILE A 162 3.60 5.03 3.78
N GLU A 163 2.71 5.46 2.90
CA GLU A 163 2.58 6.82 2.38
C GLU A 163 1.39 7.51 3.08
N ASP A 164 1.54 8.81 3.37
CA ASP A 164 0.55 9.68 4.02
C ASP A 164 -0.18 9.02 5.18
N GLY A 165 0.60 8.37 6.07
CA GLY A 165 0.05 7.63 7.22
C GLY A 165 -0.53 8.53 8.31
N LEU A 166 -0.41 9.86 8.18
CA LEU A 166 -1.01 10.89 9.03
C LEU A 166 -1.45 12.06 8.14
N ASP A 167 -2.27 12.95 8.70
CA ASP A 167 -2.76 14.15 8.00
C ASP A 167 -1.60 15.09 7.65
N GLU A 168 -1.67 15.74 6.49
CA GLU A 168 -0.62 16.63 5.97
C GLU A 168 -0.24 17.77 6.93
N SER A 169 -1.13 18.14 7.85
CA SER A 169 -0.91 19.17 8.86
C SER A 169 -0.48 18.64 10.23
N ASP A 170 -0.47 17.31 10.45
CA ASP A 170 -0.10 16.65 11.70
C ASP A 170 1.41 16.43 11.84
N TRP A 171 2.17 17.52 11.75
CA TRP A 171 3.63 17.53 11.86
C TRP A 171 4.14 16.95 13.18
N ASP A 172 3.40 17.18 14.27
CA ASP A 172 3.74 16.64 15.59
C ASP A 172 3.56 15.11 15.62
N GLY A 173 2.47 14.60 15.00
CA GLY A 173 2.24 13.17 14.82
C GLY A 173 3.33 12.48 14.01
N PHE A 174 3.78 13.10 12.91
CA PHE A 174 4.90 12.57 12.10
C PHE A 174 6.22 12.47 12.88
N CYS A 175 6.38 13.26 13.95
CA CYS A 175 7.55 13.21 14.81
C CYS A 175 7.50 12.13 15.89
N ILE A 176 6.38 11.41 16.05
CA ILE A 176 6.24 10.32 17.02
C ILE A 176 7.23 9.19 16.67
N PRO A 177 8.15 8.80 17.59
CA PRO A 177 9.10 7.73 17.31
C PRO A 177 8.39 6.37 17.16
N ASP A 178 8.86 5.54 16.23
CA ASP A 178 8.49 4.13 16.18
C ASP A 178 8.98 3.44 17.45
N GLN A 179 8.05 2.97 18.30
CA GLN A 179 8.39 2.34 19.57
C GLN A 179 9.06 0.97 19.42
N SER A 180 8.86 0.28 18.28
CA SER A 180 9.47 -1.04 18.03
C SER A 180 10.90 -0.98 17.49
N THR A 181 11.21 0.03 16.66
CA THR A 181 12.52 0.14 16.02
C THR A 181 13.37 1.30 16.52
N GLY A 182 12.79 2.24 17.27
CA GLY A 182 13.45 3.49 17.68
C GLY A 182 13.78 4.42 16.51
N ARG A 183 13.20 4.19 15.32
CA ARG A 183 13.38 5.00 14.11
C ARG A 183 12.24 6.03 13.97
N GLN A 184 12.32 6.85 12.93
CA GLN A 184 11.25 7.78 12.55
C GLN A 184 9.94 7.02 12.26
N ASN A 185 8.81 7.69 12.53
CA ASN A 185 7.46 7.15 12.41
C ASN A 185 7.27 6.38 11.08
N PRO A 186 6.76 5.12 11.07
CA PRO A 186 6.47 4.40 9.83
C PRO A 186 5.48 5.15 8.92
N ALA A 187 4.65 6.03 9.48
CA ALA A 187 3.74 6.89 8.72
C ALA A 187 4.43 8.05 8.01
N GLY A 188 5.67 8.42 8.38
CA GLY A 188 6.36 9.60 7.86
C GLY A 188 7.37 9.28 6.76
N TRP A 189 6.96 9.50 5.51
CA TRP A 189 7.84 9.62 4.35
C TRP A 189 7.36 10.71 3.42
#